data_AF-A0A965G1P0-F1
#
_entry.id   AF-A0A965G1P0-F1
#
_cell.length_a   1.000
_cell.length_b   1.000
_cell.length_c   1.000
_cell.angle_alpha   90.00
_cell.angle_beta   90.00
_cell.angle_gamma   90.00
#
_symmetry.space_group_name_H-M   'P 1'
#
loop_
_entity.id
_entity.type
_entity.pdbx_description
1 polymer ?
#
loop_
_entity_poly.entity_id
_entity_poly.type
_entity_poly.pdbx_seq_one_letter_code
_entity_poly.pdbx_strand_id
1 'polypeptide(L)'
;MLPESILAKAPGTPAKAFSSVNPHRPILRTDLPDRAPLLQIDQVGYYTAACSVAVQEHGAWPEEYRDTIFTTEPILDIIHFEKLIPSGPTFLGEVTIKDREWLRSMDHWFCPIDVSFGPDGAMYILDFYTPVVAHNDTRGPLHSKSGASVRPDREHYFGRIYRIQHESAPKLDIPDLSKADVAGLVAAFDHPNKVVRFNALRVLMDKDAGLLASAVGPLVIKVRSDAKAEARIQALWALQRLDRLEDGMLRVLCADADADVRKNAFLVAEASHSKLPTEVFAKALEDAEPRVRLAALRAMGAAPLEA
;
A
#
# COMPACT_ATOMS: atom_id res chain seq x y z
N MET A 1 -6.18 -0.65 22.08
CA MET A 1 -6.89 -1.72 21.35
C MET A 1 -6.78 -2.97 22.19
N LEU A 2 -7.90 -3.52 22.70
CA LEU A 2 -7.88 -4.70 23.57
C LEU A 2 -8.79 -5.79 22.97
N PRO A 3 -8.40 -7.08 23.02
CA PRO A 3 -9.24 -8.18 22.60
C PRO A 3 -10.59 -8.16 23.31
N GLU A 4 -11.65 -8.63 22.65
CA GLU A 4 -13.00 -8.68 23.24
C GLU A 4 -13.04 -9.51 24.53
N SER A 5 -12.21 -10.55 24.63
CA SER A 5 -12.02 -11.35 25.85
C SER A 5 -11.45 -10.58 27.04
N ILE A 6 -10.78 -9.45 26.78
CA ILE A 6 -10.27 -8.53 27.82
C ILE A 6 -11.32 -7.47 28.15
N LEU A 7 -12.03 -6.94 27.15
CA LEU A 7 -13.08 -5.93 27.35
C LEU A 7 -14.30 -6.49 28.09
N ALA A 8 -14.66 -7.75 27.82
CA ALA A 8 -15.72 -8.45 28.55
C ALA A 8 -15.46 -8.57 30.06
N LYS A 9 -14.20 -8.46 30.49
CA LYS A 9 -13.81 -8.49 31.92
C LYS A 9 -13.90 -7.12 32.60
N ALA A 10 -14.16 -6.03 31.86
CA ALA A 10 -14.23 -4.67 32.36
C ALA A 10 -15.54 -3.97 31.92
N PRO A 11 -16.70 -4.39 32.46
CA PRO A 11 -17.99 -3.81 32.12
C PRO A 11 -18.04 -2.30 32.42
N GLY A 12 -18.60 -1.51 31.50
CA GLY A 12 -18.70 -0.04 31.62
C GLY A 12 -17.56 0.75 31.00
N THR A 13 -16.57 0.09 30.40
CA THR A 13 -15.51 0.78 29.65
C THR A 13 -16.04 1.45 28.37
N PRO A 14 -15.62 2.69 28.03
CA PRO A 14 -15.92 3.29 26.72
C PRO A 14 -15.09 2.67 25.59
N ALA A 15 -14.15 1.78 25.91
CA ALA A 15 -13.32 1.09 24.93
C ALA A 15 -14.16 0.08 24.14
N LYS A 16 -14.24 0.26 22.82
CA LYS A 16 -14.94 -0.65 21.92
C LYS A 16 -14.06 -1.86 21.58
N ALA A 17 -14.65 -3.05 21.54
CA ALA A 17 -14.02 -4.23 20.95
C ALA A 17 -13.81 -4.00 19.46
N PHE A 18 -12.97 -4.85 18.84
CA PHE A 18 -12.78 -4.84 17.40
C PHE A 18 -14.17 -4.81 16.72
N SER A 19 -14.39 -3.84 15.84
CA SER A 19 -15.48 -4.00 14.88
C SER A 19 -15.08 -5.18 13.99
N SER A 20 -16.01 -6.10 13.71
CA SER A 20 -15.79 -7.13 12.69
C SER A 20 -15.18 -6.44 11.46
N VAL A 21 -14.00 -6.89 11.05
CA VAL A 21 -13.29 -6.35 9.88
C VAL A 21 -14.07 -6.66 8.59
N ASN A 22 -15.05 -7.57 8.66
CA ASN A 22 -16.02 -7.78 7.59
C ASN A 22 -17.41 -7.35 8.04
N PRO A 23 -17.80 -6.07 7.84
CA PRO A 23 -19.15 -5.59 8.11
C PRO A 23 -20.18 -6.04 7.04
N HIS A 24 -19.89 -7.06 6.22
CA HIS A 24 -20.62 -7.37 4.99
C HIS A 24 -20.67 -6.13 4.10
N ARG A 25 -19.49 -5.68 3.63
CA ARG A 25 -19.42 -4.53 2.73
C ARG A 25 -20.09 -4.90 1.41
N PRO A 26 -21.23 -4.28 1.04
CA PRO A 26 -21.89 -4.60 -0.21
C PRO A 26 -20.99 -4.17 -1.37
N ILE A 27 -21.02 -4.93 -2.46
CA ILE A 27 -20.51 -4.43 -3.73
C ILE A 27 -21.36 -3.26 -4.22
N LEU A 28 -20.79 -2.38 -5.05
CA LEU A 28 -21.47 -1.17 -5.48
C LEU A 28 -22.48 -1.44 -6.60
N ARG A 29 -22.28 -2.50 -7.38
CA ARG A 29 -23.20 -2.88 -8.46
C ARG A 29 -24.45 -3.55 -7.89
N THR A 30 -25.60 -3.22 -8.49
CA THR A 30 -26.90 -3.78 -8.09
C THR A 30 -27.22 -5.10 -8.79
N ASP A 31 -26.56 -5.37 -9.92
CA ASP A 31 -26.79 -6.60 -10.67
C ASP A 31 -25.81 -7.68 -10.22
N LEU A 32 -26.34 -8.75 -9.65
CA LEU A 32 -25.54 -9.90 -9.25
C LEU A 32 -25.22 -10.75 -10.48
N PRO A 33 -24.06 -11.46 -10.50
CA PRO A 33 -23.80 -12.41 -11.57
C PRO A 33 -24.92 -13.46 -11.62
N ASP A 34 -25.42 -13.75 -12.81
CA ASP A 34 -26.46 -14.76 -13.08
C ASP A 34 -25.90 -16.21 -13.08
N ARG A 35 -24.62 -16.38 -12.71
CA ARG A 35 -23.92 -17.67 -12.66
C ARG A 35 -24.01 -18.39 -11.30
N ALA A 36 -25.09 -19.13 -11.07
CA ALA A 36 -25.23 -19.99 -9.89
C ALA A 36 -24.18 -21.13 -9.71
N PRO A 37 -23.53 -21.73 -10.74
CA PRO A 37 -22.73 -22.95 -10.57
C PRO A 37 -21.22 -22.75 -10.37
N LEU A 38 -20.70 -21.52 -10.20
CA LEU A 38 -19.25 -21.27 -10.12
C LEU A 38 -18.81 -20.27 -9.04
N LEU A 39 -19.76 -19.54 -8.44
CA LEU A 39 -19.50 -18.61 -7.34
C LEU A 39 -19.31 -19.35 -6.01
N GLN A 40 -18.49 -18.77 -5.12
CA GLN A 40 -18.48 -19.13 -3.71
C GLN A 40 -19.82 -18.72 -3.08
N ILE A 41 -20.41 -19.62 -2.29
CA ILE A 41 -21.85 -19.58 -1.94
C ILE A 41 -22.12 -18.76 -0.66
N ASP A 42 -21.09 -18.42 0.11
CA ASP A 42 -21.21 -17.87 1.47
C ASP A 42 -21.41 -16.35 1.54
N GLN A 43 -21.11 -15.59 0.48
CA GLN A 43 -21.07 -14.12 0.50
C GLN A 43 -21.65 -13.49 -0.79
N VAL A 44 -22.87 -13.88 -1.18
CA VAL A 44 -23.53 -13.35 -2.39
C VAL A 44 -23.81 -11.86 -2.26
N GLY A 45 -23.28 -11.04 -3.18
CA GLY A 45 -23.44 -9.58 -3.19
C GLY A 45 -22.47 -8.82 -2.29
N TYR A 46 -21.48 -9.51 -1.72
CA TYR A 46 -20.44 -8.96 -0.87
C TYR A 46 -19.06 -9.36 -1.38
N TYR A 47 -18.03 -8.65 -0.93
CA TYR A 47 -16.65 -9.07 -1.16
C TYR A 47 -16.37 -10.40 -0.45
N THR A 48 -15.66 -11.30 -1.12
CA THR A 48 -15.40 -12.67 -0.62
C THR A 48 -13.99 -13.16 -0.92
N ALA A 49 -13.40 -12.75 -2.04
CA ALA A 49 -12.04 -13.11 -2.43
C ALA A 49 -11.19 -11.89 -2.80
N ALA A 50 -11.52 -10.71 -2.26
CA ALA A 50 -10.72 -9.51 -2.45
C ALA A 50 -9.26 -9.78 -2.08
N CYS A 51 -8.37 -9.72 -3.07
CA CYS A 51 -7.04 -10.33 -2.94
C CYS A 51 -5.87 -9.43 -3.34
N SER A 52 -6.13 -8.31 -4.01
CA SER A 52 -5.10 -7.33 -4.31
C SER A 52 -5.61 -5.91 -4.17
N VAL A 53 -4.72 -5.03 -3.72
CA VAL A 53 -4.98 -3.61 -3.47
C VAL A 53 -3.83 -2.80 -4.05
N ALA A 54 -4.12 -1.94 -5.02
CA ALA A 54 -3.18 -0.94 -5.51
C ALA A 54 -3.66 0.46 -5.14
N VAL A 55 -2.76 1.28 -4.62
CA VAL A 55 -3.00 2.70 -4.42
C VAL A 55 -2.36 3.47 -5.56
N GLN A 56 -3.16 4.25 -6.28
CA GLN A 56 -2.64 5.22 -7.22
C GLN A 56 -2.22 6.47 -6.46
N GLU A 57 -1.00 6.47 -5.95
CA GLU A 57 -0.46 7.62 -5.20
C GLU A 57 -0.09 8.73 -6.19
N HIS A 58 0.83 8.44 -7.12
CA HIS A 58 1.33 9.39 -8.13
C HIS A 58 1.68 8.64 -9.41
N GLY A 59 1.40 9.25 -10.56
CA GLY A 59 1.64 8.60 -11.86
C GLY A 59 1.20 9.46 -13.04
N ALA A 60 1.02 8.81 -14.18
CA ALA A 60 0.63 9.47 -15.42
C ALA A 60 -0.89 9.75 -15.50
N TRP A 61 -1.71 9.20 -14.61
CA TRP A 61 -3.15 9.37 -14.67
C TRP A 61 -3.58 10.75 -14.14
N PRO A 62 -4.74 11.28 -14.55
CA PRO A 62 -5.24 12.57 -14.07
C PRO A 62 -5.39 12.63 -12.54
N GLU A 63 -5.40 13.85 -11.98
CA GLU A 63 -5.47 14.11 -10.52
C GLU A 63 -6.70 13.46 -9.86
N GLU A 64 -7.78 13.25 -10.60
CA GLU A 64 -8.97 12.54 -10.11
C GLU A 64 -8.70 11.07 -9.75
N TYR A 65 -7.60 10.47 -10.19
CA TYR A 65 -7.15 9.14 -9.79
C TYR A 65 -6.09 9.16 -8.69
N ARG A 66 -5.63 10.34 -8.25
CA ARG A 66 -4.69 10.45 -7.15
C ARG A 66 -5.32 9.99 -5.84
N ASP A 67 -4.57 9.28 -5.02
CA ASP A 67 -5.03 8.77 -3.72
C ASP A 67 -6.28 7.89 -3.85
N THR A 68 -6.33 7.04 -4.88
CA THR A 68 -7.42 6.06 -5.06
C THR A 68 -6.93 4.66 -4.84
N ILE A 69 -7.76 3.84 -4.21
CA ILE A 69 -7.58 2.40 -4.11
C ILE A 69 -8.27 1.71 -5.26
N PHE A 70 -7.57 0.74 -5.85
CA PHE A 70 -8.13 -0.29 -6.71
C PHE A 70 -8.07 -1.63 -5.98
N THR A 71 -9.19 -2.35 -5.91
CA THR A 71 -9.25 -3.66 -5.26
C THR A 71 -9.83 -4.70 -6.20
N THR A 72 -9.10 -5.78 -6.43
CA THR A 72 -9.60 -6.89 -7.26
C THR A 72 -10.58 -7.75 -6.48
N GLU A 73 -11.63 -8.24 -7.13
CA GLU A 73 -12.55 -9.23 -6.56
C GLU A 73 -12.88 -10.27 -7.65
N PRO A 74 -12.15 -11.41 -7.67
CA PRO A 74 -12.21 -12.38 -8.76
C PRO A 74 -13.53 -13.16 -8.80
N ILE A 75 -14.22 -13.34 -7.67
CA ILE A 75 -15.50 -14.06 -7.66
C ILE A 75 -16.60 -13.24 -8.34
N LEU A 76 -16.47 -11.92 -8.39
CA LEU A 76 -17.47 -11.03 -8.98
C LEU A 76 -17.04 -10.44 -10.32
N ASP A 77 -15.87 -10.84 -10.83
CA ASP A 77 -15.29 -10.39 -12.10
C ASP A 77 -15.09 -8.85 -12.15
N ILE A 78 -14.73 -8.23 -11.02
CA ILE A 78 -14.67 -6.77 -10.86
C ILE A 78 -13.31 -6.26 -10.35
N ILE A 79 -13.05 -4.98 -10.62
CA ILE A 79 -12.09 -4.15 -9.89
C ILE A 79 -12.85 -2.96 -9.32
N HIS A 80 -12.81 -2.88 -8.01
CA HIS A 80 -13.40 -1.83 -7.21
C HIS A 80 -12.52 -0.59 -7.15
N PHE A 81 -13.13 0.57 -6.88
CA PHE A 81 -12.47 1.87 -6.87
C PHE A 81 -13.03 2.79 -5.79
N GLU A 82 -12.15 3.35 -4.96
CA GLU A 82 -12.51 4.34 -3.93
C GLU A 82 -11.42 5.38 -3.73
N LYS A 83 -11.82 6.57 -3.29
CA LYS A 83 -10.91 7.62 -2.83
C LYS A 83 -10.47 7.36 -1.39
N LEU A 84 -9.17 7.47 -1.13
CA LEU A 84 -8.61 7.46 0.21
C LEU A 84 -8.76 8.85 0.83
N ILE A 85 -9.56 8.94 1.88
CA ILE A 85 -9.76 10.18 2.64
C ILE A 85 -9.12 10.03 4.02
N PRO A 86 -8.19 10.93 4.41
CA PRO A 86 -7.64 10.93 5.76
C PRO A 86 -8.73 11.04 6.82
N SER A 87 -8.64 10.20 7.87
CA SER A 87 -9.56 10.23 9.01
C SER A 87 -8.78 9.95 10.29
N GLY A 88 -8.42 11.04 10.99
CA GLY A 88 -7.50 10.95 12.12
C GLY A 88 -6.16 10.33 11.68
N PRO A 89 -5.63 9.33 12.42
CA PRO A 89 -4.40 8.64 12.03
C PRO A 89 -4.62 7.51 11.00
N THR A 90 -5.86 7.28 10.55
CA THR A 90 -6.25 6.24 9.59
C THR A 90 -6.78 6.86 8.29
N PHE A 91 -7.34 6.03 7.41
CA PHE A 91 -8.04 6.45 6.20
C PHE A 91 -9.43 5.84 6.16
N LEU A 92 -10.32 6.50 5.42
CA LEU A 92 -11.61 5.97 4.98
C LEU A 92 -11.58 5.81 3.46
N GLY A 93 -12.33 4.83 2.96
CA GLY A 93 -12.64 4.71 1.54
C GLY A 93 -13.94 5.46 1.23
N GLU A 94 -13.86 6.46 0.35
CA GLU A 94 -15.01 7.16 -0.19
C GLU A 94 -15.38 6.56 -1.56
N VAL A 95 -16.62 6.07 -1.64
CA VAL A 95 -17.22 5.63 -2.89
C VAL A 95 -17.55 6.84 -3.74
N THR A 96 -16.81 7.03 -4.82
CA THR A 96 -17.01 8.13 -5.78
C THR A 96 -17.90 7.74 -6.96
N ILE A 97 -17.93 6.45 -7.29
CA ILE A 97 -18.75 5.89 -8.36
C ILE A 97 -19.94 5.17 -7.72
N LYS A 98 -21.18 5.57 -8.06
CA LYS A 98 -22.40 4.95 -7.52
C LYS A 98 -22.97 3.91 -8.48
N ASP A 99 -23.53 2.85 -7.91
CA ASP A 99 -24.31 1.81 -8.60
C ASP A 99 -23.54 1.02 -9.68
N ARG A 100 -22.20 1.13 -9.71
CA ARG A 100 -21.32 0.38 -10.62
C ARG A 100 -19.90 0.27 -10.05
N GLU A 101 -19.16 -0.70 -10.55
CA GLU A 101 -17.73 -0.86 -10.28
C GLU A 101 -16.89 -0.17 -11.36
N TRP A 102 -15.63 0.14 -11.06
CA TRP A 102 -14.75 0.83 -12.01
C TRP A 102 -14.42 -0.03 -13.23
N LEU A 103 -14.09 -1.30 -13.00
CA LEU A 103 -14.01 -2.30 -14.05
C LEU A 103 -14.90 -3.46 -13.69
N ARG A 104 -15.69 -3.89 -14.66
CA ARG A 104 -16.46 -5.12 -14.61
C ARG A 104 -16.32 -5.82 -15.95
N SER A 105 -15.98 -7.09 -15.92
CA SER A 105 -16.02 -7.93 -17.12
C SER A 105 -17.42 -8.51 -17.36
N MET A 106 -17.78 -8.65 -18.63
CA MET A 106 -18.91 -9.48 -19.07
C MET A 106 -18.47 -10.90 -19.43
N ASP A 107 -17.15 -11.12 -19.53
CA ASP A 107 -16.54 -12.43 -19.67
C ASP A 107 -16.31 -13.02 -18.27
N HIS A 108 -17.05 -14.07 -17.96
CA HIS A 108 -17.01 -14.76 -16.66
C HIS A 108 -15.74 -15.56 -16.40
N TRP A 109 -14.81 -15.61 -17.36
CA TRP A 109 -13.49 -16.17 -17.11
C TRP A 109 -12.55 -15.12 -16.52
N PHE A 110 -12.89 -13.82 -16.58
CA PHE A 110 -12.09 -12.76 -15.99
C PHE A 110 -11.98 -12.93 -14.47
N CYS A 111 -10.79 -13.29 -14.01
CA CYS A 111 -10.43 -13.60 -12.64
C CYS A 111 -9.24 -12.73 -12.25
N PRO A 112 -9.46 -11.42 -11.96
CA PRO A 112 -8.41 -10.51 -11.55
C PRO A 112 -7.91 -10.89 -10.16
N ILE A 113 -6.65 -11.32 -10.08
CA ILE A 113 -6.04 -11.73 -8.81
C ILE A 113 -4.96 -10.77 -8.32
N ASP A 114 -4.44 -9.91 -9.20
CA ASP A 114 -3.49 -8.88 -8.81
C ASP A 114 -3.68 -7.60 -9.64
N VAL A 115 -3.41 -6.46 -9.01
CA VAL A 115 -3.38 -5.15 -9.64
C VAL A 115 -2.16 -4.39 -9.15
N SER A 116 -1.41 -3.79 -10.06
CA SER A 116 -0.24 -2.96 -9.73
C SER A 116 -0.05 -1.84 -10.74
N PHE A 117 0.76 -0.84 -10.40
CA PHE A 117 1.18 0.20 -11.36
C PHE A 117 2.62 -0.06 -11.79
N GLY A 118 2.91 0.07 -13.09
CA GLY A 118 4.26 -0.05 -13.62
C GLY A 118 5.02 1.28 -13.66
N PRO A 119 6.32 1.26 -14.00
CA PRO A 119 7.16 2.47 -14.06
C PRO A 119 6.73 3.44 -15.18
N ASP A 120 6.01 2.95 -16.18
CA ASP A 120 5.39 3.73 -17.25
C ASP A 120 4.08 4.42 -16.83
N GLY A 121 3.64 4.22 -15.58
CA GLY A 121 2.43 4.79 -15.01
C GLY A 121 1.14 4.07 -15.42
N ALA A 122 1.24 2.98 -16.20
CA ALA A 122 0.10 2.14 -16.54
C ALA A 122 -0.26 1.21 -15.38
N MET A 123 -1.54 0.86 -15.28
CA MET A 123 -2.01 -0.20 -14.40
C MET A 123 -1.86 -1.55 -15.10
N TYR A 124 -1.41 -2.56 -14.37
CA TYR A 124 -1.30 -3.94 -14.82
C TYR A 124 -2.22 -4.80 -13.99
N ILE A 125 -3.03 -5.62 -14.65
CA ILE A 125 -3.93 -6.59 -14.01
C ILE A 125 -3.45 -7.99 -14.36
N LEU A 126 -3.16 -8.79 -13.35
CA LEU A 126 -2.94 -10.22 -13.50
C LEU A 126 -4.29 -10.92 -13.41
N ASP A 127 -4.71 -11.50 -14.53
CA ASP A 127 -5.96 -12.23 -14.67
C ASP A 127 -5.65 -13.72 -14.83
N PHE A 128 -6.07 -14.53 -13.87
CA PHE A 128 -5.92 -15.99 -13.95
C PHE A 128 -6.77 -16.61 -15.06
N TYR A 129 -7.71 -15.85 -15.63
CA TYR A 129 -8.58 -16.24 -16.73
C TYR A 129 -9.21 -17.63 -16.52
N THR A 130 -9.88 -17.80 -15.39
CA THR A 130 -10.45 -19.08 -14.97
C THR A 130 -11.88 -18.90 -14.48
N PRO A 131 -12.82 -19.76 -14.90
CA PRO A 131 -14.20 -19.67 -14.45
C PRO A 131 -14.41 -20.28 -13.06
N VAL A 132 -13.40 -20.96 -12.50
CA VAL A 132 -13.50 -21.71 -11.23
C VAL A 132 -12.71 -21.03 -10.11
N VAL A 133 -13.40 -20.21 -9.32
CA VAL A 133 -12.85 -19.55 -8.13
C VAL A 133 -13.54 -20.09 -6.86
N ALA A 134 -13.41 -21.40 -6.65
CA ALA A 134 -13.96 -22.07 -5.47
C ALA A 134 -12.99 -23.15 -4.95
N HIS A 135 -12.81 -23.18 -3.63
CA HIS A 135 -12.10 -24.27 -2.95
C HIS A 135 -13.06 -25.45 -2.70
N ASN A 136 -14.22 -25.18 -2.10
CA ASN A 136 -15.25 -26.18 -1.81
C ASN A 136 -16.52 -25.90 -2.62
N ASP A 137 -16.96 -26.88 -3.40
CA ASP A 137 -18.20 -26.88 -4.15
C ASP A 137 -19.15 -27.90 -3.54
N THR A 138 -20.20 -27.43 -2.87
CA THR A 138 -21.20 -28.26 -2.20
C THR A 138 -22.24 -28.85 -3.16
N ARG A 139 -22.16 -28.55 -4.46
CA ARG A 139 -23.11 -29.03 -5.50
C ARG A 139 -22.76 -30.40 -6.07
N GLY A 140 -21.84 -31.13 -5.43
CA GLY A 140 -21.56 -32.53 -5.69
C GLY A 140 -20.38 -32.93 -6.61
N PRO A 141 -19.42 -32.05 -7.02
CA PRO A 141 -18.21 -32.57 -7.64
C PRO A 141 -17.40 -33.39 -6.64
N LEU A 142 -16.51 -34.25 -7.15
CA LEU A 142 -15.53 -34.95 -6.32
C LEU A 142 -14.60 -33.94 -5.67
N HIS A 143 -14.15 -34.22 -4.45
CA HIS A 143 -13.10 -33.44 -3.79
C HIS A 143 -11.82 -34.25 -3.70
N SER A 144 -10.69 -33.56 -3.81
CA SER A 144 -9.37 -34.14 -3.60
C SER A 144 -9.18 -34.52 -2.12
N LYS A 145 -8.07 -35.19 -1.81
CA LYS A 145 -7.68 -35.47 -0.42
C LYS A 145 -7.48 -34.22 0.44
N SER A 146 -7.23 -33.06 -0.18
CA SER A 146 -7.12 -31.77 0.50
C SER A 146 -8.45 -31.04 0.65
N GLY A 147 -9.58 -31.67 0.25
CA GLY A 147 -10.92 -31.07 0.34
C GLY A 147 -11.22 -30.05 -0.76
N ALA A 148 -10.37 -29.94 -1.80
CA ALA A 148 -10.60 -29.04 -2.92
C ALA A 148 -11.44 -29.73 -4.00
N SER A 149 -12.44 -29.03 -4.55
CA SER A 149 -13.26 -29.58 -5.63
C SER A 149 -12.44 -29.83 -6.90
N VAL A 150 -12.53 -31.07 -7.39
CA VAL A 150 -11.93 -31.54 -8.63
C VAL A 150 -12.80 -31.04 -9.77
N ARG A 151 -12.26 -30.10 -10.54
CA ARG A 151 -12.96 -29.39 -11.61
C ARG A 151 -12.11 -29.46 -12.89
N PRO A 152 -12.51 -30.26 -13.90
CA PRO A 152 -11.74 -30.37 -15.15
C PRO A 152 -11.79 -29.09 -15.99
N ASP A 153 -12.74 -28.20 -15.70
CA ASP A 153 -12.92 -26.87 -16.29
C ASP A 153 -12.08 -25.78 -15.62
N ARG A 154 -11.22 -26.14 -14.67
CA ARG A 154 -10.26 -25.21 -14.08
C ARG A 154 -9.11 -24.97 -15.08
N GLU A 155 -8.84 -23.71 -15.40
CA GLU A 155 -7.65 -23.34 -16.18
C GLU A 155 -6.38 -23.52 -15.33
N HIS A 156 -5.32 -24.05 -15.93
CA HIS A 156 -4.07 -24.46 -15.26
C HIS A 156 -2.79 -23.96 -15.96
N TYR A 157 -2.89 -23.51 -17.20
CA TYR A 157 -1.75 -23.24 -18.08
C TYR A 157 -1.70 -21.80 -18.54
N PHE A 158 -2.86 -21.16 -18.71
CA PHE A 158 -2.95 -19.83 -19.29
C PHE A 158 -3.49 -18.82 -18.29
N GLY A 159 -3.09 -17.57 -18.50
CA GLY A 159 -3.60 -16.39 -17.83
C GLY A 159 -3.41 -15.20 -18.75
N ARG A 160 -3.86 -14.03 -18.32
CA ARG A 160 -3.76 -12.77 -19.06
C ARG A 160 -3.10 -11.71 -18.21
N ILE A 161 -2.37 -10.81 -18.86
CA ILE A 161 -1.89 -9.57 -18.26
C ILE A 161 -2.50 -8.44 -19.08
N TYR A 162 -3.37 -7.66 -18.46
CA TYR A 162 -3.86 -6.43 -19.08
C TYR A 162 -2.94 -5.28 -18.69
N ARG A 163 -2.63 -4.41 -19.66
CA ARG A 163 -1.99 -3.12 -19.43
C ARG A 163 -3.00 -2.03 -19.73
N ILE A 164 -3.45 -1.32 -18.72
CA ILE A 164 -4.43 -0.23 -18.80
C ILE A 164 -3.71 1.10 -18.62
N GLN A 165 -3.94 2.03 -19.54
CA GLN A 165 -3.39 3.38 -19.46
C GLN A 165 -4.48 4.41 -19.77
N HIS A 166 -4.51 5.50 -19.01
CA HIS A 166 -5.40 6.61 -19.31
C HIS A 166 -4.99 7.28 -20.63
N GLU A 167 -5.96 7.66 -21.48
CA GLU A 167 -5.65 8.23 -22.80
C GLU A 167 -4.86 9.54 -22.72
N SER A 168 -5.10 10.34 -21.68
CA SER A 168 -4.37 11.59 -21.43
C SER A 168 -3.05 11.41 -20.69
N ALA A 169 -2.62 10.17 -20.41
CA ALA A 169 -1.43 9.91 -19.62
C ALA A 169 -0.17 10.40 -20.36
N PRO A 170 0.64 11.30 -19.78
CA PRO A 170 1.90 11.66 -20.38
C PRO A 170 2.83 10.46 -20.39
N LYS A 171 3.69 10.40 -21.41
CA LYS A 171 4.77 9.41 -21.44
C LYS A 171 5.77 9.75 -20.34
N LEU A 172 5.91 8.87 -19.37
CA LEU A 172 6.96 8.97 -18.35
C LEU A 172 8.28 8.45 -18.92
N ASP A 173 9.37 9.10 -18.55
CA ASP A 173 10.70 8.55 -18.78
C ASP A 173 10.94 7.35 -17.84
N ILE A 174 11.55 6.29 -18.35
CA ILE A 174 11.80 5.07 -17.59
C ILE A 174 13.31 4.89 -17.55
N PRO A 175 13.98 5.35 -16.48
CA PRO A 175 15.43 5.25 -16.41
C PRO A 175 15.88 3.80 -16.34
N ASP A 176 16.97 3.47 -17.04
CA ASP A 176 17.65 2.18 -16.89
C ASP A 176 18.46 2.17 -15.58
N LEU A 177 17.76 1.86 -14.48
CA LEU A 177 18.35 1.83 -13.15
C LEU A 177 19.49 0.80 -13.02
N SER A 178 19.54 -0.23 -13.88
CA SER A 178 20.59 -1.25 -13.84
C SER A 178 21.97 -0.68 -14.22
N LYS A 179 21.98 0.38 -15.03
CA LYS A 179 23.19 1.07 -15.51
C LYS A 179 23.45 2.39 -14.79
N ALA A 180 22.52 2.86 -13.97
CA ALA A 180 22.67 4.09 -13.21
C ALA A 180 23.82 3.97 -12.19
N ASP A 181 24.60 5.03 -12.09
CA ASP A 181 25.55 5.24 -11.00
C ASP A 181 24.83 5.72 -9.74
N VAL A 182 25.57 5.91 -8.66
CA VAL A 182 25.00 6.32 -7.36
C VAL A 182 24.27 7.66 -7.47
N ALA A 183 24.82 8.63 -8.20
CA ALA A 183 24.19 9.93 -8.41
C ALA A 183 22.86 9.79 -9.18
N GLY A 184 22.84 9.00 -10.25
CA GLY A 184 21.64 8.72 -11.03
C GLY A 184 20.56 7.99 -10.23
N LEU A 185 20.94 7.05 -9.35
CA LEU A 185 19.99 6.36 -8.48
C LEU A 185 19.36 7.30 -7.44
N VAL A 186 20.15 8.19 -6.83
CA VAL A 186 19.63 9.20 -5.89
C VAL A 186 18.78 10.25 -6.60
N ALA A 187 19.13 10.63 -7.83
CA ALA A 187 18.31 11.52 -8.66
C ALA A 187 16.96 10.90 -9.03
N ALA A 188 16.90 9.58 -9.25
CA ALA A 188 15.65 8.88 -9.53
C ALA A 188 14.66 8.90 -8.35
N PHE A 189 15.05 9.33 -7.15
CA PHE A 189 14.12 9.55 -6.03
C PHE A 189 13.18 10.75 -6.29
N ASP A 190 13.49 11.64 -7.22
CA ASP A 190 12.59 12.75 -7.59
C ASP A 190 11.53 12.33 -8.63
N HIS A 191 11.62 11.09 -9.14
CA HIS A 191 10.73 10.63 -10.20
C HIS A 191 9.26 10.61 -9.73
N PRO A 192 8.28 11.07 -10.53
CA PRO A 192 6.88 11.13 -10.12
C PRO A 192 6.27 9.76 -9.81
N ASN A 193 6.72 8.71 -10.51
CA ASN A 193 6.25 7.35 -10.30
C ASN A 193 6.96 6.65 -9.12
N LYS A 194 6.16 6.18 -8.15
CA LYS A 194 6.62 5.46 -6.94
C LYS A 194 7.48 4.23 -7.27
N VAL A 195 7.12 3.45 -8.28
CA VAL A 195 7.82 2.21 -8.64
C VAL A 195 9.24 2.51 -9.11
N VAL A 196 9.45 3.61 -9.85
CA VAL A 196 10.80 4.05 -10.23
C VAL A 196 11.60 4.42 -9.00
N ARG A 197 11.03 5.25 -8.11
CA ARG A 197 11.73 5.65 -6.89
C ARG A 197 12.10 4.43 -6.05
N PHE A 198 11.15 3.56 -5.72
CA PHE A 198 11.38 2.39 -4.86
C PHE A 198 12.39 1.41 -5.46
N ASN A 199 12.36 1.19 -6.78
CA ASN A 199 13.37 0.39 -7.45
C ASN A 199 14.74 1.07 -7.45
N ALA A 200 14.82 2.39 -7.55
CA ALA A 200 16.10 3.09 -7.44
C ALA A 200 16.73 2.88 -6.06
N LEU A 201 15.93 2.91 -4.98
CA LEU A 201 16.42 2.57 -3.65
C LEU A 201 16.85 1.10 -3.56
N ARG A 202 16.04 0.16 -4.06
CA ARG A 202 16.40 -1.26 -4.08
C ARG A 202 17.74 -1.49 -4.79
N VAL A 203 17.87 -0.97 -6.01
CA VAL A 203 19.09 -1.10 -6.81
C VAL A 203 20.28 -0.40 -6.15
N LEU A 204 20.07 0.74 -5.48
CA LEU A 204 21.11 1.38 -4.67
C LEU A 204 21.58 0.45 -3.56
N MET A 205 20.67 -0.17 -2.80
CA MET A 205 21.00 -1.11 -1.71
C MET A 205 21.67 -2.40 -2.21
N ASP A 206 21.48 -2.76 -3.47
CA ASP A 206 22.12 -3.93 -4.10
C ASP A 206 23.56 -3.65 -4.57
N LYS A 207 24.08 -2.41 -4.46
CA LYS A 207 25.47 -2.07 -4.83
C LYS A 207 26.49 -2.55 -3.80
N ASP A 208 27.76 -2.64 -4.21
CA ASP A 208 28.85 -2.97 -3.29
C ASP A 208 29.09 -1.88 -2.23
N ALA A 209 29.79 -2.24 -1.15
CA ALA A 209 30.02 -1.37 0.00
C ALA A 209 30.73 -0.05 -0.35
N GLY A 210 31.61 -0.03 -1.35
CA GLY A 210 32.31 1.18 -1.79
C GLY A 210 31.35 2.18 -2.44
N LEU A 211 30.52 1.68 -3.35
CA LEU A 211 29.46 2.49 -3.97
C LEU A 211 28.40 2.95 -2.95
N LEU A 212 28.00 2.09 -2.01
CA LEU A 212 27.09 2.46 -0.93
C LEU A 212 27.64 3.59 -0.06
N ALA A 213 28.92 3.54 0.31
CA ALA A 213 29.56 4.60 1.08
C ALA A 213 29.56 5.94 0.33
N SER A 214 29.73 5.92 -0.99
CA SER A 214 29.68 7.13 -1.82
C SER A 214 28.27 7.76 -1.89
N ALA A 215 27.21 7.01 -1.56
CA ALA A 215 25.83 7.49 -1.59
C ALA A 215 25.47 8.41 -0.41
N VAL A 216 26.21 8.35 0.70
CA VAL A 216 25.87 9.05 1.95
C VAL A 216 25.78 10.57 1.74
N GLY A 217 26.78 11.17 1.10
CA GLY A 217 26.80 12.61 0.81
C GLY A 217 25.59 13.07 -0.01
N PRO A 218 25.34 12.49 -1.20
CA PRO A 218 24.15 12.77 -2.01
C PRO A 218 22.83 12.58 -1.25
N LEU A 219 22.71 11.54 -0.42
CA LEU A 219 21.51 11.27 0.37
C LEU A 219 21.29 12.34 1.45
N VAL A 220 22.33 12.75 2.18
CA VAL A 220 22.25 13.84 3.18
C VAL A 220 21.83 15.14 2.51
N ILE A 221 22.41 15.45 1.34
CA ILE A 221 22.01 16.63 0.54
C ILE A 221 20.52 16.53 0.17
N LYS A 222 20.07 15.37 -0.33
CA LYS A 222 18.68 15.15 -0.72
C LYS A 222 17.71 15.35 0.44
N VAL A 223 17.97 14.76 1.60
CA VAL A 223 17.12 14.89 2.81
C VAL A 223 16.95 16.36 3.25
N ARG A 224 18.04 17.15 3.17
CA ARG A 224 18.09 18.56 3.58
C ARG A 224 17.65 19.55 2.50
N SER A 225 17.40 19.09 1.29
CA SER A 225 16.99 19.93 0.15
C SER A 225 15.50 20.35 0.23
N ASP A 226 15.09 21.17 -0.72
CA ASP A 226 13.71 21.57 -1.02
C ASP A 226 13.00 20.61 -1.99
N ALA A 227 13.57 19.43 -2.24
CA ALA A 227 12.93 18.39 -3.04
C ALA A 227 11.56 17.98 -2.45
N LYS A 228 10.74 17.31 -3.26
CA LYS A 228 9.43 16.82 -2.80
C LYS A 228 9.57 15.90 -1.59
N ALA A 229 8.56 15.91 -0.71
CA ALA A 229 8.57 15.17 0.53
C ALA A 229 8.88 13.68 0.31
N GLU A 230 8.31 13.04 -0.71
CA GLU A 230 8.56 11.63 -1.02
C GLU A 230 10.03 11.32 -1.34
N ALA A 231 10.74 12.23 -2.03
CA ALA A 231 12.16 12.07 -2.34
C ALA A 231 13.03 12.22 -1.09
N ARG A 232 12.71 13.23 -0.25
CA ARG A 232 13.38 13.48 1.02
C ARG A 232 13.17 12.33 2.01
N ILE A 233 11.94 11.84 2.14
CA ILE A 233 11.58 10.68 2.96
C ILE A 233 12.35 9.44 2.49
N GLN A 234 12.42 9.22 1.18
CA GLN A 234 13.11 8.06 0.66
C GLN A 234 14.62 8.10 0.91
N ALA A 235 15.24 9.29 0.80
CA ALA A 235 16.63 9.47 1.17
C ALA A 235 16.87 9.31 2.68
N LEU A 236 15.92 9.72 3.52
CA LEU A 236 15.98 9.52 4.97
C LEU A 236 15.98 8.01 5.31
N TRP A 237 15.08 7.22 4.72
CA TRP A 237 15.07 5.77 4.89
C TRP A 237 16.29 5.09 4.29
N ALA A 238 16.88 5.63 3.23
CA ALA A 238 18.13 5.13 2.68
C ALA A 238 19.29 5.30 3.68
N LEU A 239 19.43 6.50 4.27
CA LEU A 239 20.45 6.76 5.31
C LEU A 239 20.25 5.87 6.54
N GLN A 240 18.98 5.61 6.91
CA GLN A 240 18.64 4.68 7.99
C GLN A 240 19.19 3.27 7.71
N ARG A 241 18.93 2.73 6.51
CA ARG A 241 19.39 1.39 6.11
C ARG A 241 20.91 1.27 6.02
N LEU A 242 21.59 2.38 5.72
CA LEU A 242 23.04 2.42 5.66
C LEU A 242 23.71 2.60 7.03
N ASP A 243 22.93 2.79 8.09
CA ASP A 243 23.44 3.15 9.42
C ASP A 243 24.31 4.42 9.36
N ARG A 244 23.81 5.45 8.65
CA ARG A 244 24.48 6.73 8.41
C ARG A 244 23.57 7.92 8.72
N LEU A 245 22.58 7.71 9.59
CA LEU A 245 21.77 8.80 10.14
C LEU A 245 22.56 9.54 11.20
N GLU A 246 22.64 10.86 11.05
CA GLU A 246 23.15 11.74 12.09
C GLU A 246 22.01 12.09 13.07
N ASP A 247 22.22 11.95 14.38
CA ASP A 247 21.21 12.25 15.40
C ASP A 247 20.65 13.68 15.28
N GLY A 248 21.52 14.65 14.99
CA GLY A 248 21.13 16.05 14.79
C GLY A 248 20.19 16.23 13.59
N MET A 249 20.34 15.42 12.55
CA MET A 249 19.48 15.47 11.37
C MET A 249 18.09 14.95 11.68
N LEU A 250 17.97 13.85 12.42
CA LEU A 250 16.68 13.28 12.81
C LEU A 250 15.87 14.27 13.65
N ARG A 251 16.52 14.95 14.61
CA ARG A 251 15.91 16.01 15.43
C ARG A 251 15.35 17.16 14.58
N VAL A 252 16.09 17.59 13.55
CA VAL A 252 15.63 18.65 12.63
C VAL A 252 14.40 18.20 11.85
N LEU A 253 14.41 16.98 11.32
CA LEU A 253 13.30 16.45 10.51
C LEU A 253 12.04 16.17 11.32
N CYS A 254 12.16 15.85 12.62
CA CYS A 254 11.01 15.79 13.52
C CYS A 254 10.28 17.15 13.67
N ALA A 255 10.92 18.25 13.29
CA ALA A 255 10.36 19.61 13.31
C ALA A 255 10.17 20.20 11.90
N ASP A 256 10.24 19.39 10.84
CA ASP A 256 10.09 19.83 9.46
C ASP A 256 8.73 20.52 9.20
N ALA A 257 8.68 21.41 8.21
CA ALA A 257 7.42 22.05 7.82
C ALA A 257 6.42 21.03 7.24
N ASP A 258 6.92 20.02 6.52
CA ASP A 258 6.11 18.99 5.91
C ASP A 258 5.76 17.88 6.92
N ALA A 259 4.47 17.59 7.06
CA ALA A 259 3.99 16.63 8.04
C ALA A 259 4.35 15.17 7.70
N ASP A 260 4.45 14.83 6.42
CA ASP A 260 4.86 13.50 6.01
C ASP A 260 6.35 13.26 6.30
N VAL A 261 7.17 14.31 6.17
CA VAL A 261 8.59 14.27 6.60
C VAL A 261 8.67 14.08 8.12
N ARG A 262 7.94 14.88 8.92
CA ARG A 262 7.91 14.73 10.39
C ARG A 262 7.47 13.32 10.80
N LYS A 263 6.37 12.82 10.21
CA LYS A 263 5.86 11.47 10.45
C LYS A 263 6.93 10.41 10.18
N ASN A 264 7.62 10.49 9.04
CA ASN A 264 8.66 9.52 8.69
C ASN A 264 9.92 9.66 9.56
N ALA A 265 10.27 10.87 10.02
CA ALA A 265 11.35 11.05 11.00
C ALA A 265 11.06 10.26 12.28
N PHE A 266 9.84 10.31 12.81
CA PHE A 266 9.48 9.48 13.96
C PHE A 266 9.45 7.97 13.65
N LEU A 267 8.97 7.54 12.48
CA LEU A 267 9.03 6.12 12.10
C LEU A 267 10.48 5.61 11.96
N VAL A 268 11.39 6.46 11.50
CA VAL A 268 12.82 6.15 11.47
C VAL A 268 13.41 6.12 12.88
N ALA A 269 13.02 7.05 13.75
CA ALA A 269 13.42 7.03 15.16
C ALA A 269 12.97 5.75 15.87
N GLU A 270 11.74 5.29 15.60
CA GLU A 270 11.23 4.00 16.07
C GLU A 270 12.08 2.82 15.56
N ALA A 271 12.30 2.75 14.24
CA ALA A 271 13.04 1.65 13.61
C ALA A 271 14.51 1.58 14.06
N SER A 272 15.12 2.73 14.35
CA SER A 272 16.51 2.84 14.81
C SER A 272 16.66 2.84 16.33
N HIS A 273 15.55 2.73 17.10
CA HIS A 273 15.56 2.90 18.56
C HIS A 273 16.30 4.18 19.00
N SER A 274 16.13 5.26 18.23
CA SER A 274 16.89 6.49 18.42
C SER A 274 16.50 7.19 19.72
N LYS A 275 17.49 7.72 20.43
CA LYS A 275 17.26 8.58 21.58
C LYS A 275 16.94 10.00 21.10
N LEU A 276 15.67 10.38 21.15
CA LEU A 276 15.24 11.75 20.92
C LEU A 276 15.01 12.46 22.27
N PRO A 277 15.34 13.77 22.37
CA PRO A 277 15.05 14.55 23.56
C PRO A 277 13.55 14.61 23.88
N THR A 278 13.20 14.60 25.17
CA THR A 278 11.81 14.60 25.65
C THR A 278 10.99 15.77 25.08
N GLU A 279 11.61 16.94 24.88
CA GLU A 279 10.94 18.11 24.30
C GLU A 279 10.50 17.90 22.84
N VAL A 280 11.20 17.02 22.10
CA VAL A 280 10.84 16.67 20.72
C VAL A 280 9.55 15.83 20.73
N PHE A 281 9.44 14.86 21.63
CA PHE A 281 8.22 14.07 21.79
C PHE A 281 7.07 14.92 22.30
N ALA A 282 7.28 15.76 23.33
CA ALA A 282 6.25 16.63 23.87
C ALA A 282 5.63 17.52 22.78
N LYS A 283 6.47 18.17 21.96
CA LYS A 283 6.01 18.97 20.83
C LYS A 283 5.25 18.15 19.79
N ALA A 284 5.71 16.94 19.46
CA ALA A 284 5.08 16.09 18.47
C ALA A 284 3.74 15.50 18.91
N LEU A 285 3.49 15.37 20.21
CA LEU A 285 2.18 14.98 20.75
C LEU A 285 1.11 16.08 20.59
N GLU A 286 1.56 17.32 20.41
CA GLU A 286 0.72 18.49 20.13
C GLU A 286 0.61 18.80 18.63
N ASP A 287 1.20 17.97 17.75
CA ASP A 287 1.20 18.20 16.31
C ASP A 287 -0.24 18.23 15.76
N ALA A 288 -0.48 19.17 14.83
CA ALA A 288 -1.77 19.30 14.15
C ALA A 288 -2.14 18.01 13.40
N GLU A 289 -1.13 17.27 12.90
CA GLU A 289 -1.33 16.08 12.10
C GLU A 289 -1.42 14.81 12.95
N PRO A 290 -2.59 14.13 12.98
CA PRO A 290 -2.79 12.94 13.81
C PRO A 290 -1.80 11.81 13.56
N ARG A 291 -1.33 11.66 12.31
CA ARG A 291 -0.35 10.63 11.93
C ARG A 291 1.05 10.93 12.47
N VAL A 292 1.41 12.21 12.64
CA VAL A 292 2.66 12.59 13.31
C VAL A 292 2.58 12.24 14.79
N ARG A 293 1.47 12.58 15.46
CA ARG A 293 1.23 12.21 16.86
C ARG A 293 1.33 10.70 17.09
N LEU A 294 0.70 9.89 16.22
CA LEU A 294 0.78 8.43 16.30
C LEU A 294 2.21 7.91 16.10
N ALA A 295 2.94 8.42 15.11
CA ALA A 295 4.32 8.02 14.87
C ALA A 295 5.23 8.40 16.04
N ALA A 296 5.05 9.58 16.62
CA ALA A 296 5.80 10.02 17.80
C ALA A 296 5.54 9.14 19.03
N LEU A 297 4.28 8.74 19.28
CA LEU A 297 3.93 7.79 20.35
C LEU A 297 4.63 6.44 20.16
N ARG A 298 4.68 5.91 18.92
CA ARG A 298 5.38 4.66 18.60
C ARG A 298 6.88 4.76 18.84
N ALA A 299 7.50 5.83 18.33
CA ALA A 299 8.92 6.10 18.53
C ALA A 299 9.29 6.24 20.00
N MET A 300 8.48 6.95 20.79
CA MET A 300 8.66 7.07 22.23
C MET A 300 8.57 5.72 22.94
N GLY A 301 7.65 4.85 22.53
CA GLY A 301 7.53 3.49 23.09
C GLY A 301 8.67 2.55 22.72
N ALA A 302 9.35 2.79 21.60
CA ALA A 302 10.52 2.02 21.14
C ALA A 302 11.86 2.59 21.65
N ALA A 303 11.87 3.80 22.18
CA ALA A 303 13.08 4.45 22.67
C ALA A 303 13.68 3.68 23.86
N PRO A 304 15.02 3.65 24.01
CA PRO A 304 15.67 3.02 25.15
C PRO A 304 15.16 3.62 26.48
N LEU A 305 14.70 2.75 27.39
CA LEU A 305 14.40 3.12 28.77
C LEU A 305 15.72 3.52 29.44
N GLU A 306 15.79 4.72 30.01
CA GLU A 306 16.92 5.08 30.88
C GLU A 306 16.91 4.14 32.09
N ALA A 307 18.03 3.46 32.35
CA ALA A 307 18.29 2.73 33.59
C ALA A 307 18.94 3.66 34.62
#